data_AF-A0A957ABV4-F1
#
_entry.id   AF-A0A957ABV4-F1
#
_cell.length_a   1.000
_cell.length_b   1.000
_cell.length_c   1.000
_cell.angle_alpha   90.00
_cell.angle_beta   90.00
_cell.angle_gamma   90.00
#
_symmetry.space_group_name_H-M   'P 1'
#
loop_
_entity.id
_entity.type
_entity.pdbx_description
1 polymer ?
#
loop_
_entity_poly.entity_id
_entity_poly.type
_entity_poly.pdbx_seq_one_letter_code
_entity_poly.pdbx_strand_id
1 'polypeptide(L)'
;NIAVDAATGTGPVDAVYRAMNRITGISPELTEFSVTSVTEGIDAQGEVTIRIEDENKRTYTGRSADTDIIVASARAYMNALNRMIIVNRRTSEGQKAHS
;
A
#
# COMPACT_ATOMS: atom_id res chain seq x y z
N ASN A 1 -0.86 -2.72 -22.94
CA ASN A 1 -1.08 -1.31 -22.58
C ASN A 1 -0.29 -1.02 -21.33
N ILE A 2 0.56 0.01 -21.31
CA ILE A 2 1.33 0.43 -20.12
C ILE A 2 0.67 1.70 -19.59
N ALA A 3 0.35 1.75 -18.30
CA ALA A 3 -0.17 2.94 -17.63
C ALA A 3 0.97 3.67 -16.92
N VAL A 4 1.03 4.99 -17.06
CA VAL A 4 2.02 5.86 -16.42
C VAL A 4 1.28 7.05 -15.82
N ASP A 5 1.62 7.44 -14.60
CA ASP A 5 1.02 8.57 -13.90
C ASP A 5 2.04 9.25 -12.97
N ALA A 6 1.76 10.49 -12.57
CA ALA A 6 2.55 11.27 -11.63
C ALA A 6 1.66 12.25 -10.84
N ALA A 7 1.80 12.29 -9.52
CA ALA A 7 0.99 13.16 -8.65
C ALA A 7 1.88 14.07 -7.79
N THR A 8 1.29 15.18 -7.35
CA THR A 8 1.82 15.99 -6.25
C THR A 8 1.19 15.53 -4.93
N GLY A 9 1.81 15.90 -3.81
CA GLY A 9 1.32 15.59 -2.47
C GLY A 9 1.98 16.51 -1.45
N THR A 10 1.61 16.35 -0.17
CA THR A 10 2.22 17.10 0.94
C THR A 10 3.66 16.66 1.23
N GLY A 11 4.08 15.54 0.66
CA GLY A 11 5.44 15.01 0.69
C GLY A 11 5.63 13.89 -0.35
N PRO A 12 6.84 13.32 -0.47
CA PRO A 12 7.14 12.32 -1.49
C PRO A 12 6.28 11.05 -1.35
N VAL A 13 6.04 10.58 -0.13
CA VAL A 13 5.21 9.39 0.13
C VAL A 13 3.76 9.63 -0.28
N ASP A 14 3.17 10.77 0.09
CA ASP A 14 1.79 11.14 -0.30
C ASP A 14 1.66 11.25 -1.82
N ALA A 15 2.63 11.86 -2.49
CA ALA A 15 2.67 11.96 -3.95
C ALA A 15 2.68 10.56 -4.62
N VAL A 16 3.49 9.63 -4.12
CA VAL A 16 3.54 8.26 -4.62
C VAL A 16 2.19 7.56 -4.43
N TYR A 17 1.59 7.64 -3.24
CA TYR A 17 0.31 6.98 -2.96
C TYR A 17 -0.83 7.54 -3.80
N ARG A 18 -0.88 8.85 -4.01
CA ARG A 18 -1.87 9.48 -4.90
C ARG A 18 -1.75 8.98 -6.34
N ALA A 19 -0.52 8.88 -6.87
CA ALA A 19 -0.29 8.34 -8.21
C ALA A 19 -0.72 6.86 -8.30
N MET A 20 -0.38 6.05 -7.30
CA MET A 20 -0.79 4.65 -7.23
C MET A 20 -2.32 4.50 -7.16
N ASN A 21 -3.00 5.35 -6.40
CA ASN A 21 -4.46 5.32 -6.28
C ASN A 21 -5.13 5.66 -7.61
N ARG A 22 -4.62 6.66 -8.33
CA ARG A 22 -5.17 7.02 -9.66
C ARG A 22 -4.91 5.97 -10.72
N ILE A 23 -3.72 5.35 -10.74
CA ILE A 23 -3.41 4.25 -11.66
C ILE A 23 -4.30 3.04 -11.39
N THR A 24 -4.50 2.69 -10.11
CA THR A 24 -5.25 1.48 -9.73
C THR A 24 -6.76 1.70 -9.73
N GLY A 25 -7.22 2.95 -9.60
CA GLY A 25 -8.62 3.29 -9.35
C GLY A 25 -9.09 2.93 -7.94
N ILE A 26 -8.17 2.73 -7.00
CA ILE A 26 -8.45 2.27 -5.64
C ILE A 26 -7.93 3.33 -4.67
N SER A 27 -8.76 3.75 -3.72
CA SER A 27 -8.39 4.80 -2.75
C SER A 27 -8.81 4.42 -1.33
N PRO A 28 -8.11 3.48 -0.68
CA PRO A 28 -8.41 3.07 0.69
C PRO A 28 -7.92 4.13 1.69
N GLU A 29 -8.45 4.08 2.91
CA GLU A 29 -8.00 4.94 4.01
C GLU A 29 -6.66 4.43 4.56
N LEU A 30 -5.65 5.28 4.66
CA LEU A 30 -4.37 4.94 5.29
C LEU A 30 -4.50 5.12 6.80
N THR A 31 -4.53 4.01 7.54
CA THR A 31 -4.73 4.02 9.00
C THR A 31 -3.44 3.86 9.80
N GLU A 32 -2.37 3.35 9.19
CA GLU A 32 -1.05 3.28 9.81
C GLU A 32 0.06 3.46 8.78
N PHE A 33 1.03 4.32 9.14
CA PHE A 33 2.32 4.45 8.48
C PHE A 33 3.39 4.41 9.57
N SER A 34 4.21 3.36 9.58
CA SER A 34 5.26 3.16 10.57
C SER A 34 6.58 2.82 9.90
N VAL A 35 7.66 3.43 10.38
CA VAL A 35 9.03 3.22 9.89
C VAL A 35 9.90 2.79 11.06
N THR A 36 10.59 1.68 10.91
CA THR A 36 11.53 1.13 11.91
C THR A 36 12.87 0.82 11.25
N SER A 37 13.96 1.01 11.97
CA SER A 37 15.29 0.60 11.49
C SER A 37 15.48 -0.88 11.76
N VAL A 38 15.87 -1.66 10.76
CA VAL A 38 16.18 -3.09 10.91
C VAL A 38 17.65 -3.29 11.28
N THR A 39 18.52 -2.46 10.72
CA THR A 39 19.97 -2.49 10.93
C THR A 39 20.45 -1.12 11.41
N GLU A 40 21.68 -1.06 11.92
CA GLU A 40 22.33 0.18 12.37
C GLU A 40 23.35 0.67 11.33
N GLY A 41 23.70 1.96 11.39
CA GLY A 41 24.66 2.59 10.48
C GLY A 41 24.00 3.34 9.32
N ILE A 42 24.81 3.95 8.45
CA ILE A 42 24.32 4.73 7.30
C ILE A 42 23.63 3.86 6.24
N ASP A 43 23.96 2.57 6.21
CA ASP A 43 23.35 1.55 5.36
C ASP A 43 22.17 0.85 6.05
N ALA A 44 21.61 1.49 7.10
CA ALA A 44 20.47 0.97 7.81
C ALA A 44 19.28 0.78 6.86
N GLN A 45 18.74 -0.43 6.82
CA GLN A 45 17.53 -0.71 6.07
C GLN A 45 16.32 -0.26 6.89
N GLY A 46 15.49 0.62 6.32
CA GLY A 46 14.23 1.03 6.92
C GLY A 46 13.15 0.04 6.55
N GLU A 47 12.53 -0.60 7.54
CA GLU A 47 11.30 -1.35 7.38
C GLU A 47 10.11 -0.40 7.49
N VAL A 48 9.27 -0.40 6.46
CA VAL A 48 8.00 0.33 6.44
C VAL A 48 6.85 -0.65 6.60
N THR A 49 5.98 -0.38 7.57
CA THR A 49 4.70 -1.07 7.76
C THR A 49 3.56 -0.11 7.42
N ILE A 50 2.66 -0.57 6.55
CA ILE A 50 1.48 0.16 6.10
C ILE A 50 0.24 -0.61 6.49
N ARG A 51 -0.77 0.11 6.99
CA ARG A 51 -2.12 -0.41 7.18
C ARG A 51 -3.11 0.46 6.42
N ILE A 52 -3.95 -0.19 5.63
CA ILE A 52 -5.06 0.45 4.92
C ILE A 52 -6.39 -0.17 5.35
N GLU A 53 -7.45 0.60 5.21
CA GLU A 53 -8.82 0.20 5.49
C GLU A 53 -9.70 0.40 4.25
N ASP A 54 -10.52 -0.59 3.93
CA ASP A 54 -11.50 -0.51 2.84
C ASP A 54 -12.84 0.10 3.29
N GLU A 55 -13.75 0.28 2.33
CA GLU A 55 -15.10 0.81 2.59
C GLU A 55 -15.92 -0.02 3.59
N ASN A 56 -15.59 -1.32 3.73
CA ASN A 56 -16.23 -2.24 4.67
C ASN A 56 -15.51 -2.31 6.03
N LYS A 57 -14.61 -1.37 6.32
CA LYS A 57 -13.82 -1.32 7.55
C LYS A 57 -12.93 -2.55 7.77
N ARG A 58 -12.57 -3.23 6.68
CA ARG A 58 -11.60 -4.34 6.71
C ARG A 58 -10.20 -3.79 6.52
N THR A 59 -9.29 -4.36 7.29
CA THR A 59 -7.93 -3.86 7.42
C THR A 59 -6.93 -4.75 6.70
N TYR A 60 -6.01 -4.13 5.96
CA TYR A 60 -4.98 -4.83 5.20
C TYR A 60 -3.61 -4.23 5.51
N THR A 61 -2.66 -5.10 5.86
CA THR A 61 -1.31 -4.68 6.19
C THR A 61 -0.33 -5.07 5.10
N GLY A 62 0.56 -4.17 4.71
CA GLY A 62 1.70 -4.41 3.85
C GLY A 62 3.00 -4.01 4.54
N ARG A 63 4.10 -4.68 4.19
CA ARG A 63 5.44 -4.40 4.72
C ARG A 63 6.47 -4.42 3.59
N SER A 64 7.53 -3.65 3.72
CA SER A 64 8.71 -3.71 2.87
C SER A 64 9.89 -3.12 3.60
N ALA A 65 11.10 -3.63 3.35
CA ALA A 65 12.33 -3.02 3.84
C ALA A 65 13.19 -2.60 2.66
N ASP A 66 13.76 -1.40 2.71
CA ASP A 66 14.66 -0.85 1.69
C ASP A 66 15.57 0.21 2.34
N THR A 67 16.73 0.50 1.75
CA THR A 67 17.57 1.61 2.21
C THR A 67 16.97 2.95 1.80
N ASP A 68 16.15 2.98 0.74
CA ASP A 68 15.32 4.13 0.37
C ASP A 68 13.91 4.00 0.96
N ILE A 69 13.60 4.86 1.93
CA ILE A 69 12.29 4.89 2.62
C ILE A 69 11.14 5.14 1.65
N ILE A 70 11.32 5.90 0.58
CA ILE A 70 10.26 6.15 -0.41
C ILE A 70 9.97 4.86 -1.18
N VAL A 71 11.02 4.11 -1.56
CA VAL A 71 10.87 2.80 -2.22
C VAL A 71 10.22 1.79 -1.29
N ALA A 72 10.66 1.69 -0.03
CA ALA A 72 10.03 0.82 0.96
C ALA A 72 8.55 1.18 1.16
N SER A 73 8.24 2.47 1.25
CA SER A 73 6.87 2.96 1.41
C SER A 73 5.97 2.60 0.24
N ALA A 74 6.46 2.74 -1.00
CA ALA A 74 5.72 2.39 -2.21
C ALA A 74 5.42 0.88 -2.26
N ARG A 75 6.43 0.05 -1.99
CA ARG A 75 6.31 -1.41 -1.98
C ARG A 75 5.38 -1.90 -0.87
N ALA A 76 5.49 -1.35 0.34
CA ALA A 76 4.63 -1.70 1.46
C ALA A 76 3.15 -1.36 1.16
N TYR A 77 2.89 -0.20 0.56
CA TYR A 77 1.53 0.20 0.14
C TYR A 77 0.98 -0.70 -0.97
N MET A 78 1.79 -1.02 -2.00
CA MET A 78 1.42 -1.97 -3.06
C MET A 78 1.07 -3.35 -2.47
N ASN A 79 1.84 -3.82 -1.49
CA ASN A 79 1.58 -5.08 -0.80
C ASN A 79 0.23 -5.06 -0.06
N ALA A 80 -0.12 -3.95 0.58
CA ALA A 80 -1.41 -3.78 1.24
C ALA A 80 -2.57 -3.76 0.21
N LEU A 81 -2.45 -3.00 -0.87
CA LEU A 81 -3.43 -2.96 -1.96
C LEU A 81 -3.65 -4.33 -2.59
N ASN A 82 -2.58 -5.08 -2.88
CA ASN A 82 -2.67 -6.41 -3.46
C ASN A 82 -3.43 -7.38 -2.54
N ARG A 83 -3.15 -7.34 -1.22
CA ARG A 83 -3.88 -8.14 -0.23
C ARG A 83 -5.36 -7.79 -0.20
N MET A 84 -5.70 -6.50 -0.23
CA MET A 84 -7.09 -6.04 -0.31
C MET A 84 -7.81 -6.56 -1.55
N ILE A 85 -7.20 -6.43 -2.73
CA ILE A 85 -7.77 -6.90 -4.00
C ILE A 85 -8.05 -8.41 -3.96
N ILE A 86 -7.10 -9.21 -3.45
CA ILE A 86 -7.24 -10.66 -3.37
C ILE A 86 -8.39 -11.05 -2.44
N VAL A 87 -8.49 -10.43 -1.26
CA VAL A 87 -9.57 -10.71 -0.31
C VAL A 87 -10.92 -10.28 -0.89
N ASN A 88 -11.00 -9.09 -1.50
CA ASN A 88 -12.24 -8.56 -2.06
C ASN A 88 -12.77 -9.43 -3.20
N ARG A 89 -11.87 -9.96 -4.06
CA ARG A 89 -12.24 -10.92 -5.10
C ARG A 89 -12.84 -12.19 -4.52
N ARG A 90 -12.19 -12.79 -3.51
CA ARG A 90 -12.68 -14.02 -2.85
C ARG A 90 -14.04 -13.83 -2.18
N THR A 91 -14.27 -12.68 -1.53
CA THR A 91 -15.57 -12.39 -0.91
C THR A 91 -16.69 -12.25 -1.95
N SER A 92 -16.39 -11.62 -3.10
CA SER A 92 -17.37 -11.47 -4.18
C SER A 92 -17.72 -12.79 -4.87
N GLU A 93 -16.76 -13.71 -5.01
CA GLU A 93 -16.97 -15.04 -5.61
C GLU A 93 -17.77 -15.96 -4.68
N GLY A 94 -17.49 -15.92 -3.37
CA GLY A 94 -18.22 -16.70 -2.37
C GLY A 94 -19.70 -16.30 -2.25
N GLN A 95 -20.03 -15.01 -2.39
CA GLN A 95 -21.41 -14.52 -2.38
C GLN A 95 -22.20 -14.96 -3.63
N LYS A 96 -21.56 -14.97 -4.81
CA LYS A 96 -22.18 -15.43 -6.05
C LYS A 96 -22.46 -16.93 -6.07
N ALA A 97 -21.69 -17.74 -5.35
CA ALA A 97 -21.88 -19.19 -5.29
C ALA A 97 -23.02 -19.63 -4.33
N HIS A 98 -23.52 -18.72 -3.49
CA HIS A 98 -24.64 -18.96 -2.55
C HIS A 98 -25.93 -18.22 -2.95
N SER A 99 -25.97 -17.62 -4.14
CA SER A 99 -27.17 -17.07 -4.78
C SER A 99 -27.54 -17.89 -6.00
#